data_AF-A0A7S1TDG7-F1
#
_entry.id   AF-A0A7S1TDG7-F1
#
_cell.length_a   1.000
_cell.length_b   1.000
_cell.length_c   1.000
_cell.angle_alpha   90.00
_cell.angle_beta   90.00
_cell.angle_gamma   90.00
#
_symmetry.space_group_name_H-M   'P 1'
#
loop_
_entity.id
_entity.type
_entity.pdbx_description
1 polymer ?
#
loop_
_entity_poly.entity_id
_entity_poly.type
_entity_poly.pdbx_seq_one_letter_code
_entity_poly.pdbx_strand_id
1 'polypeptide(L)'
;NRFIRTRRFEVETKYGRPMFIRISDLKGIRGLIIFALRWIQQKMGIIPIDSTSRGYGTANTSLMFHGDKLLALQEGDAPFEVRALCSGVVETIGTVDHLAEGLPGVSAHPKVDRNTGSLYTFGYQVVQKPFV
;
A
#
# COMPACT_ATOMS: atom_id res chain seq x y z
N ASN A 1 19.44 -5.40 5.11
CA ASN A 1 18.16 -4.94 4.51
C ASN A 1 17.00 -5.63 5.22
N ARG A 2 15.80 -5.05 5.19
CA ARG A 2 14.57 -5.64 5.76
C ARG A 2 13.39 -5.33 4.83
N PHE A 3 12.45 -6.27 4.74
CA PHE A 3 11.17 -6.03 4.08
C PHE A 3 10.25 -5.27 5.03
N ILE A 4 9.41 -4.40 4.45
CA ILE A 4 8.31 -3.80 5.18
C ILE A 4 7.24 -4.87 5.33
N ARG A 5 6.85 -5.14 6.58
CA ARG A 5 5.83 -6.14 6.91
C ARG A 5 4.43 -5.58 6.65
N THR A 6 4.10 -5.44 5.37
CA THR A 6 2.74 -5.08 4.96
C THR A 6 1.79 -6.26 5.18
N ARG A 7 0.49 -6.01 5.23
CA ARG A 7 -0.50 -7.09 5.37
C ARG A 7 -0.43 -8.08 4.21
N ARG A 8 -0.11 -7.58 3.00
CA ARG A 8 0.23 -8.40 1.85
C ARG A 8 1.43 -9.31 2.13
N PHE A 9 2.53 -8.76 2.64
CA PHE A 9 3.73 -9.52 2.95
C PHE A 9 3.45 -10.64 3.97
N GLU A 10 2.70 -10.36 5.02
CA GLU A 10 2.33 -11.34 6.04
C GLU A 10 1.48 -12.48 5.47
N VAL A 11 0.48 -12.15 4.65
CA VAL A 11 -0.38 -13.13 3.98
C VAL A 11 0.43 -13.99 3.01
N GLU A 12 1.23 -13.39 2.14
CA GLU A 12 2.05 -14.14 1.17
C GLU A 12 3.10 -15.01 1.86
N THR A 13 3.67 -14.55 2.98
CA THR A 13 4.60 -15.33 3.81
C THR A 13 3.89 -16.51 4.47
N LYS A 14 2.70 -16.31 5.02
CA LYS A 14 1.90 -17.37 5.65
C LYS A 14 1.53 -18.48 4.67
N TYR A 15 1.16 -18.13 3.45
CA TYR A 15 0.78 -19.09 2.40
C TYR A 15 1.95 -19.59 1.55
N GLY A 16 3.15 -19.03 1.72
CA GLY A 16 4.36 -19.40 0.96
C GLY A 16 4.26 -19.14 -0.55
N ARG A 17 3.33 -18.28 -1.00
CA ARG A 17 3.10 -18.02 -2.42
C ARG A 17 2.50 -16.63 -2.67
N PRO A 18 2.65 -16.06 -3.89
CA PRO A 18 1.97 -14.83 -4.27
C PRO A 18 0.45 -15.00 -4.29
N MET A 19 -0.24 -14.18 -3.49
CA MET A 19 -1.70 -14.25 -3.33
C MET A 19 -2.41 -13.08 -4.02
N PHE A 20 -1.73 -11.94 -4.19
CA PHE A 20 -2.32 -10.71 -4.71
C PHE A 20 -1.85 -10.44 -6.15
N ILE A 21 -2.72 -9.84 -6.96
CA ILE A 21 -2.43 -9.46 -8.34
C ILE A 21 -1.29 -8.43 -8.37
N ARG A 22 -0.43 -8.53 -9.39
CA ARG A 22 0.54 -7.49 -9.75
C ARG A 22 0.11 -6.85 -11.06
N ILE A 23 0.49 -5.59 -11.27
CA ILE A 23 0.21 -4.88 -12.53
C ILE A 23 0.75 -5.66 -13.74
N SER A 24 1.90 -6.33 -13.58
CA SER A 24 2.49 -7.18 -14.63
C SER A 24 1.65 -8.41 -14.99
N ASP A 25 0.82 -8.90 -14.07
CA ASP A 25 -0.01 -10.09 -14.29
C ASP A 25 -1.22 -9.79 -15.19
N LEU A 26 -1.60 -8.51 -15.35
CA LEU A 26 -2.82 -8.09 -16.06
C LEU A 26 -2.66 -7.95 -17.59
N LYS A 27 -1.67 -8.62 -18.20
CA LYS A 27 -1.40 -8.52 -19.64
C LYS A 27 -2.24 -9.52 -20.46
N GLY A 28 -3.08 -9.00 -21.36
CA GLY A 28 -3.84 -9.78 -22.34
C GLY A 28 -4.88 -10.73 -21.74
N ILE A 29 -5.27 -11.76 -22.50
CA ILE A 29 -6.31 -12.74 -22.11
C ILE A 29 -5.92 -13.49 -20.83
N ARG A 30 -4.64 -13.83 -20.67
CA ARG A 30 -4.14 -14.47 -19.43
C ARG A 30 -4.40 -13.62 -18.20
N GLY A 31 -4.23 -12.30 -18.31
CA GLY A 31 -4.52 -11.38 -17.22
C GLY A 31 -5.99 -11.37 -16.81
N LEU A 32 -6.90 -11.44 -17.78
CA LEU A 32 -8.34 -11.54 -17.51
C LEU A 32 -8.70 -12.83 -16.76
N ILE A 33 -8.10 -13.96 -17.15
CA ILE A 33 -8.31 -15.25 -16.47
C ILE A 33 -7.78 -15.18 -15.04
N ILE A 34 -6.57 -14.66 -14.83
CA ILE A 34 -5.98 -14.50 -13.49
C ILE A 34 -6.87 -13.59 -12.64
N PHE A 35 -7.32 -12.47 -13.18
CA PHE A 35 -8.21 -11.55 -12.49
C PHE A 35 -9.50 -12.23 -12.03
N ALA A 36 -10.19 -12.95 -12.93
CA ALA A 36 -11.42 -13.68 -12.62
C ALA A 36 -11.20 -14.73 -11.52
N LEU A 37 -10.11 -15.51 -11.60
CA LEU A 37 -9.77 -16.52 -10.59
C LEU A 37 -9.50 -15.87 -9.23
N ARG A 38 -8.75 -14.76 -9.17
CA ARG A 38 -8.46 -14.04 -7.92
C ARG A 38 -9.72 -13.42 -7.32
N TRP A 39 -10.62 -12.90 -8.15
CA TRP A 39 -11.91 -12.38 -7.70
C TRP A 39 -12.79 -13.48 -7.08
N ILE A 40 -12.84 -14.67 -7.69
CA ILE A 40 -13.53 -15.84 -7.11
C ILE A 40 -12.89 -16.24 -5.77
N GLN A 41 -11.56 -16.32 -5.71
CA GLN A 41 -10.83 -16.65 -4.48
C GLN A 41 -11.10 -15.63 -3.35
N GLN A 42 -11.20 -14.35 -3.68
CA GLN A 42 -11.57 -13.30 -2.73
C GLN A 42 -13.01 -13.50 -2.23
N LYS A 43 -13.98 -13.74 -3.12
CA LYS A 43 -15.38 -14.01 -2.73
C LYS A 43 -15.54 -15.25 -1.87
N MET A 44 -14.70 -16.26 -2.07
CA MET A 44 -14.67 -17.47 -1.25
C MET A 44 -13.93 -17.29 0.08
N GLY A 45 -13.40 -16.10 0.38
CA GLY A 45 -12.65 -15.83 1.62
C GLY A 45 -11.25 -16.45 1.67
N ILE A 46 -10.74 -16.96 0.54
CA ILE A 46 -9.39 -17.55 0.46
C ILE A 46 -8.32 -16.46 0.51
N ILE A 47 -8.57 -15.36 -0.21
CA ILE A 47 -7.73 -14.16 -0.13
C ILE A 47 -8.41 -13.20 0.85
N PRO A 48 -7.80 -12.91 2.02
CA PRO A 48 -8.39 -12.07 3.04
C PRO A 48 -8.24 -10.59 2.64
N ILE A 49 -8.90 -10.16 1.57
CA ILE A 49 -9.05 -8.74 1.21
C ILE A 49 -10.48 -8.34 1.55
N ASP A 50 -10.65 -7.55 2.60
CA ASP A 50 -11.87 -6.78 2.81
C ASP A 50 -11.75 -5.47 2.00
N SER A 51 -12.81 -5.10 1.28
CA SER A 51 -12.92 -3.85 0.53
C SER A 51 -12.67 -2.59 1.38
N THR A 52 -12.79 -2.69 2.70
CA THR A 52 -12.50 -1.60 3.65
C THR A 52 -11.09 -1.67 4.23
N SER A 53 -10.38 -2.79 4.04
CA SER A 53 -9.06 -3.00 4.63
C SER A 53 -7.95 -2.42 3.74
N ARG A 54 -7.15 -1.54 4.33
CA ARG A 54 -5.97 -0.90 3.72
C ARG A 54 -4.68 -1.66 4.06
N GLY A 55 -3.58 -1.35 3.38
CA GLY A 55 -2.27 -1.92 3.70
C GLY A 55 -1.92 -3.22 2.98
N TYR A 56 -2.57 -3.53 1.85
CA TYR A 56 -2.19 -4.64 0.96
C TYR A 56 -1.23 -4.21 -0.16
N GLY A 57 -0.88 -2.93 -0.20
CA GLY A 57 0.19 -2.40 -1.02
C GLY A 57 1.55 -2.93 -0.60
N THR A 58 2.55 -2.59 -1.41
CA THR A 58 3.92 -3.07 -1.24
C THR A 58 4.83 -2.07 -0.53
N ALA A 59 4.36 -0.85 -0.27
CA ALA A 59 5.12 0.23 0.40
C ALA A 59 6.54 0.44 -0.17
N ASN A 60 6.73 0.33 -1.48
CA ASN A 60 8.05 0.21 -2.12
C ASN A 60 8.36 1.30 -3.16
N THR A 61 7.53 2.34 -3.27
CA THR A 61 7.69 3.38 -4.29
C THR A 61 8.58 4.53 -3.81
N SER A 62 8.41 4.99 -2.56
CA SER A 62 9.21 6.08 -2.01
C SER A 62 9.31 6.02 -0.48
N LEU A 63 10.21 6.83 0.07
CA LEU A 63 10.36 7.07 1.51
C LEU A 63 10.27 8.57 1.78
N MET A 64 9.68 8.94 2.91
CA MET A 64 9.58 10.32 3.38
C MET A 64 9.70 10.38 4.90
N PHE A 65 10.37 11.40 5.41
CA PHE A 65 10.33 11.74 6.83
C PHE A 65 9.46 12.98 7.05
N HIS A 66 8.40 12.86 7.84
CA HIS A 66 7.49 13.95 8.16
C HIS A 66 6.76 13.67 9.49
N GLY A 67 6.54 14.69 10.32
CA GLY A 67 5.83 14.56 11.60
C GLY A 67 6.48 13.53 12.55
N ASP A 68 7.80 13.54 12.66
CA ASP A 68 8.62 12.60 13.44
C ASP A 68 8.45 11.12 13.07
N LYS A 69 7.95 10.85 11.85
CA LYS A 69 7.73 9.50 11.32
C LYS A 69 8.48 9.32 10.02
N LEU A 70 9.12 8.16 9.88
CA LEU A 70 9.62 7.69 8.59
C LEU A 70 8.52 6.85 7.94
N LEU A 71 8.07 7.28 6.77
CA LEU A 71 6.95 6.71 6.04
C LEU A 71 7.45 6.05 4.76
N ALA A 72 7.00 4.83 4.51
CA ALA A 72 7.18 4.12 3.26
C ALA A 72 5.87 4.13 2.47
N LEU A 73 5.94 4.63 1.24
CA LEU A 73 4.76 4.88 0.42
C LEU A 73 4.73 3.96 -0.80
N GLN A 74 3.52 3.63 -1.19
CA GLN A 74 3.21 3.01 -2.47
C GLN A 74 1.99 3.68 -3.07
N GLU A 75 1.98 3.76 -4.39
CA GLU A 75 0.96 4.45 -5.14
C GLU A 75 -0.45 3.87 -4.93
N GLY A 76 -1.35 4.64 -4.30
CA GLY A 76 -2.73 4.19 -4.12
C GLY A 76 -2.95 3.22 -2.95
N ASP A 77 -2.08 3.24 -1.94
CA ASP A 77 -2.33 2.60 -0.63
C ASP A 77 -2.00 3.57 0.53
N ALA A 78 -2.35 3.18 1.75
CA ALA A 78 -1.97 3.90 2.96
C ALA A 78 -0.45 3.85 3.18
N PRO A 79 0.17 4.95 3.65
CA PRO A 79 1.58 4.95 4.04
C PRO A 79 1.84 3.98 5.20
N PHE A 80 3.03 3.37 5.22
CA PHE A 80 3.50 2.53 6.32
C PHE A 80 4.55 3.27 7.14
N GLU A 81 4.34 3.36 8.44
CA GLU A 81 5.37 3.84 9.36
C GLU A 81 6.43 2.77 9.56
N VAL A 82 7.68 3.20 9.41
CA VAL A 82 8.86 2.38 9.68
C VAL A 82 9.75 3.11 10.68
N ARG A 83 10.48 2.35 11.49
CA ARG A 83 11.44 2.86 12.46
C ARG A 83 12.82 2.33 12.12
N ALA A 84 13.79 3.21 12.00
CA ALA A 84 15.20 2.85 11.92
C ALA A 84 15.82 2.97 13.31
N LEU A 85 16.30 1.86 13.86
CA LEU A 85 17.00 1.81 15.13
C LEU A 85 18.48 2.18 14.94
N CYS A 86 19.12 2.71 15.98
CA CYS A 86 20.56 2.99 15.97
C CYS A 86 21.43 1.75 15.71
N SER A 87 20.89 0.56 15.97
CA SER A 87 21.51 -0.73 15.63
C SER A 87 21.52 -1.05 14.12
N GLY A 88 20.91 -0.21 13.29
CA GLY A 88 20.73 -0.43 11.85
C GLY A 88 19.55 -1.34 11.49
N VAL A 89 18.77 -1.77 12.49
CA VAL A 89 17.55 -2.56 12.26
C VAL A 89 16.41 -1.64 11.83
N VAL A 90 15.67 -2.06 10.79
CA VAL A 90 14.45 -1.38 10.33
C VAL A 90 13.24 -2.22 10.75
N GLU A 91 12.33 -1.60 11.49
CA GLU A 91 11.09 -2.20 11.97
C GLU A 91 9.89 -1.57 11.26
N THR A 92 8.88 -2.37 10.96
CA THR A 92 7.58 -1.89 10.48
C THR A 92 6.67 -1.69 11.67
N ILE A 93 6.14 -0.48 11.84
CA ILE A 93 5.26 -0.12 12.94
C ILE A 93 3.80 -0.40 12.57
N GLY A 94 3.36 0.02 11.39
CA GLY A 94 1.99 -0.20 10.92
C GLY A 94 1.56 0.78 9.84
N THR A 95 0.28 0.75 9.48
CA THR A 95 -0.33 1.69 8.53
C THR A 95 -0.64 3.02 9.20
N VAL A 96 -0.56 4.10 8.43
CA VAL A 96 -0.84 5.47 8.86
C VAL A 96 -2.08 5.99 8.14
N ASP A 97 -3.24 5.93 8.80
CA ASP A 97 -4.53 6.20 8.16
C ASP A 97 -4.87 7.67 7.96
N HIS A 98 -4.32 8.57 8.78
CA HIS A 98 -4.68 10.00 8.75
C HIS A 98 -4.24 10.72 7.46
N LEU A 99 -3.20 10.22 6.79
CA LEU A 99 -2.77 10.76 5.49
C LEU A 99 -3.68 10.37 4.34
N ALA A 100 -4.47 9.30 4.52
CA ALA A 100 -5.42 8.77 3.54
C ALA A 100 -6.88 8.91 4.03
N GLU A 101 -7.14 9.84 4.94
CA GLU A 101 -8.49 10.03 5.48
C GLU A 101 -9.46 10.45 4.36
N GLY A 102 -10.54 9.70 4.19
CA GLY A 102 -11.51 9.90 3.10
C GLY A 102 -11.06 9.45 1.71
N LEU A 103 -9.83 8.96 1.53
CA LEU A 103 -9.30 8.49 0.25
C LEU A 103 -9.05 6.98 0.25
N PRO A 104 -9.18 6.30 -0.92
CA PRO A 104 -8.82 4.88 -1.04
C PRO A 104 -7.29 4.66 -0.98
N GLY A 105 -6.50 5.69 -1.28
CA GLY A 105 -5.05 5.69 -1.20
C GLY A 105 -4.49 7.06 -1.58
N VAL A 106 -3.17 7.24 -1.42
CA VAL A 106 -2.49 8.51 -1.74
C VAL A 106 -1.37 8.30 -2.76
N SER A 107 -0.98 9.38 -3.42
CA SER A 107 0.24 9.38 -4.24
C SER A 107 1.45 9.04 -3.39
N ALA A 108 2.39 8.29 -3.96
CA ALA A 108 3.68 8.01 -3.34
C ALA A 108 4.62 9.22 -3.33
N HIS A 109 4.24 10.37 -3.90
CA HIS A 109 5.13 11.53 -4.02
C HIS A 109 4.55 12.81 -3.39
N PRO A 110 4.18 12.78 -2.09
CA PRO A 110 3.69 13.97 -1.42
C PRO A 110 4.79 15.04 -1.32
N LYS A 111 4.38 16.29 -1.18
CA LYS A 111 5.26 17.46 -1.16
C LYS A 111 5.13 18.20 0.16
N VAL A 112 6.27 18.54 0.74
CA VAL A 112 6.34 19.38 1.94
C VAL A 112 6.58 20.81 1.50
N ASP A 113 5.72 21.73 1.94
CA ASP A 113 5.98 23.16 1.81
C ASP A 113 7.10 23.55 2.78
N ARG A 114 8.15 24.18 2.25
CA ARG A 114 9.32 24.60 3.04
C ARG A 114 9.02 25.75 4.00
N ASN A 115 8.02 26.58 3.69
CA ASN A 115 7.70 27.75 4.50
C ASN A 115 6.82 27.38 5.69
N THR A 116 5.80 26.55 5.47
CA THR A 116 4.84 26.18 6.52
C THR A 116 5.15 24.83 7.18
N GLY A 117 5.97 23.99 6.55
CA GLY A 117 6.17 22.61 6.97
C GLY A 117 5.00 21.68 6.64
N SER A 118 3.94 22.17 5.99
CA SER A 118 2.74 21.40 5.69
C SER A 118 2.99 20.34 4.62
N LEU A 119 2.42 19.16 4.81
CA LEU A 119 2.46 18.08 3.83
C LEU A 119 1.23 18.12 2.93
N TYR A 120 1.46 18.14 1.62
CA TYR A 120 0.43 18.08 0.60
C TYR A 120 0.53 16.78 -0.17
N THR A 121 -0.61 16.11 -0.32
CA THR A 121 -0.76 14.91 -1.14
C THR A 121 -2.12 14.93 -1.83
N PHE A 122 -2.33 14.01 -2.75
CA PHE A 122 -3.62 13.76 -3.36
C PHE A 122 -3.82 12.25 -3.49
N GLY A 123 -5.08 11.82 -3.50
CA GLY A 123 -5.49 10.47 -3.86
C GLY A 123 -6.22 10.51 -5.19
N TYR A 124 -6.37 9.35 -5.81
CA TYR A 124 -7.25 9.17 -6.96
C TYR A 124 -7.86 7.78 -6.95
N GLN A 125 -8.96 7.63 -7.67
CA GLN A 125 -9.64 6.35 -7.86
C GLN A 125 -10.08 6.18 -9.30
N VAL A 126 -10.11 4.92 -9.74
CA VAL A 126 -10.46 4.55 -11.12
C VAL A 126 -11.87 3.97 -11.23
N VAL A 127 -12.61 3.89 -10.12
CA VAL A 127 -13.90 3.18 -10.04
C VAL A 127 -15.09 4.15 -10.01
N GLN A 128 -15.08 5.13 -9.11
CA GLN A 128 -16.20 6.06 -8.90
C GLN A 128 -15.75 7.52 -9.07
N LYS A 129 -16.68 8.41 -9.42
CA LYS A 129 -16.46 9.86 -9.35
C LYS A 129 -16.57 10.35 -7.89
N PRO A 130 -15.81 11.39 -7.48
CA PRO A 130 -14.76 12.04 -8.26
C PRO A 130 -13.52 11.14 -8.37
N PHE A 131 -12.84 11.22 -9.52
CA PHE A 131 -11.67 10.37 -9.78
C PHE A 131 -10.41 10.89 -9.09
N VAL A 132 -10.38 12.18 -8.72
CA VAL A 132 -9.31 12.89 -8.00
C VAL A 132 -9.99 13.80 -6.98
#